data_AF-A0A9E3M6P7-F1
#
_entry.id   AF-A0A9E3M6P7-F1
#
_cell.length_a   1.000
_cell.length_b   1.000
_cell.length_c   1.000
_cell.angle_alpha   90.00
_cell.angle_beta   90.00
_cell.angle_gamma   90.00
#
_symmetry.space_group_name_H-M   'P 1'
#
loop_
_entity.id
_entity.type
_entity.pdbx_description
1 polymer ?
#
loop_
_entity_poly.entity_id
_entity_poly.type
_entity_poly.pdbx_seq_one_letter_code
_entity_poly.pdbx_strand_id
1 'polypeptide(L)' 'MKLIGKGIYKVGKEIHFDIPEILKAFGYEDTPKNRDICTELAGKAAKQVFPNVPQSVVKEEGQ' A
#
# COMPACT_ATOMS: atom_id res chain seq x y z
N MET A 1 -1.35 3.90 -14.43
CA MET A 1 -1.46 3.92 -12.95
C MET A 1 -2.21 5.18 -12.56
N LYS A 2 -3.30 5.08 -11.77
CA LYS A 2 -4.06 6.25 -11.30
C LYS A 2 -3.94 6.36 -9.78
N LEU A 3 -3.44 7.48 -9.27
CA LEU A 3 -3.41 7.77 -7.83
C LEU A 3 -4.85 7.93 -7.31
N ILE A 4 -5.19 7.21 -6.25
CA ILE A 4 -6.51 7.27 -5.61
C ILE A 4 -6.42 7.63 -4.12
N GLY A 5 -5.23 7.60 -3.54
CA GLY A 5 -4.92 8.05 -2.19
C GLY A 5 -3.40 8.15 -2.05
N LYS A 6 -2.90 8.78 -0.98
CA LYS A 6 -1.46 8.90 -0.74
C LYS A 6 -0.83 7.49 -0.64
N GLY A 7 0.05 7.12 -1.55
CA GLY A 7 0.63 5.78 -1.68
C GLY A 7 -0.36 4.67 -2.04
N ILE A 8 -1.54 5.01 -2.57
CA ILE A 8 -2.55 4.05 -3.02
C ILE A 8 -2.88 4.32 -4.48
N TYR A 9 -2.63 3.32 -5.30
CA TYR A 9 -2.73 3.40 -6.75
C TYR A 9 -3.70 2.37 -7.29
N LYS A 10 -4.47 2.74 -8.32
CA LYS A 10 -5.26 1.80 -9.12
C LYS A 10 -4.51 1.48 -10.40
N VAL A 11 -4.28 0.19 -10.64
CA VAL A 11 -3.66 -0.33 -11.87
C VAL A 11 -4.61 -1.36 -12.47
N GLY A 12 -5.27 -0.99 -13.57
CA GLY A 12 -6.32 -1.83 -14.15
C GLY A 12 -7.46 -2.10 -13.17
N LYS A 13 -7.64 -3.37 -12.80
CA LYS A 13 -8.62 -3.82 -11.80
C LYS A 13 -8.01 -4.04 -10.41
N GLU A 14 -6.75 -3.72 -10.20
CA GLU A 14 -6.03 -3.98 -8.95
C GLU A 14 -5.74 -2.70 -8.17
N ILE A 15 -5.58 -2.85 -6.86
CA ILE A 15 -5.11 -1.79 -5.96
C ILE A 15 -3.68 -2.10 -5.55
N HIS A 16 -2.80 -1.14 -5.79
CA HIS A 16 -1.39 -1.17 -5.47
C HIS A 16 -1.13 -0.26 -4.28
N PHE A 17 -0.47 -0.81 -3.26
CA PHE A 17 -0.05 -0.07 -2.08
C PHE A 17 1.46 0.16 -2.11
N ASP A 18 1.85 1.42 -2.09
CA ASP A 18 3.22 1.88 -1.91
C ASP A 18 3.41 2.23 -0.43
N ILE A 19 3.91 1.26 0.33
CA ILE A 19 4.02 1.35 1.78
C ILE A 19 4.98 2.46 2.22
N PRO A 20 6.18 2.62 1.62
CA PRO A 20 7.06 3.76 1.91
C PRO A 20 6.36 5.11 1.70
N GLU A 21 5.61 5.29 0.61
CA GLU A 21 4.89 6.53 0.34
C GLU A 21 3.76 6.76 1.35
N ILE A 22 3.04 5.70 1.74
CA ILE A 22 2.02 5.76 2.81
C ILE A 22 2.68 6.20 4.12
N LEU A 23 3.76 5.54 4.57
CA LEU A 23 4.45 5.88 5.81
C LEU A 23 4.89 7.34 5.81
N LYS A 24 5.54 7.80 4.74
CA LYS A 24 5.98 9.18 4.55
C LYS A 24 4.81 10.16 4.59
N ALA A 25 3.69 9.82 3.95
CA ALA A 25 2.49 10.65 3.90
C ALA A 25 1.82 10.88 5.27
N PHE A 26 1.98 9.93 6.19
CA PHE A 26 1.49 9.99 7.57
C PHE A 26 2.56 10.44 8.58
N GLY A 27 3.79 10.72 8.12
CA GLY A 27 4.88 11.19 8.97
C GLY A 27 5.55 10.08 9.80
N TYR A 28 5.38 8.82 9.41
CA TYR A 28 6.09 7.70 10.02
C TYR A 28 7.45 7.49 9.37
N GLU A 29 8.44 7.11 10.17
CA GLU A 29 9.74 6.73 9.67
C GLU A 29 9.66 5.43 8.85
N ASP A 30 10.37 5.40 7.74
CA ASP A 30 10.41 4.25 6.84
C ASP A 30 11.35 3.16 7.35
N THR A 31 10.92 2.46 8.39
CA THR A 31 11.64 1.33 8.99
C THR A 31 11.05 0.00 8.54
N PRO A 32 11.83 -1.11 8.52
CA PRO A 32 11.29 -2.44 8.23
C PRO A 32 10.07 -2.79 9.08
N LYS A 33 10.13 -2.50 10.39
CA LYS A 33 9.01 -2.71 11.33
C LYS A 33 7.75 -1.93 10.91
N ASN A 34 7.89 -0.67 10.55
CA ASN A 34 6.76 0.15 10.14
C ASN A 34 6.20 -0.29 8.78
N ARG A 35 7.06 -0.75 7.86
CA ARG A 35 6.62 -1.33 6.59
C ARG A 35 5.79 -2.59 6.79
N ASP A 36 6.25 -3.51 7.64
CA ASP A 36 5.50 -4.73 7.97
C ASP A 36 4.12 -4.42 8.58
N ILE A 37 4.09 -3.55 9.60
CA ILE A 37 2.84 -3.14 10.25
C ILE A 37 1.90 -2.47 9.26
N CYS A 38 2.40 -1.53 8.46
CA CYS A 38 1.60 -0.81 7.48
C CYS A 38 1.09 -1.72 6.37
N THR A 39 1.91 -2.68 5.91
CA THR A 39 1.50 -3.70 4.93
C THR A 39 0.34 -4.53 5.46
N GLU A 40 0.42 -5.01 6.70
CA GLU A 40 -0.64 -5.80 7.30
C GLU A 40 -1.94 -5.01 7.45
N LEU A 41 -1.84 -3.76 7.94
CA LEU A 41 -2.99 -2.88 8.11
C LEU A 41 -3.61 -2.48 6.78
N ALA A 42 -2.81 -2.14 5.78
CA ALA A 42 -3.26 -1.80 4.43
C ALA A 42 -4.00 -2.99 3.80
N GLY A 43 -3.45 -4.21 3.91
CA GLY A 43 -4.13 -5.41 3.42
C GLY A 43 -5.45 -5.70 4.13
N LYS A 44 -5.51 -5.55 5.46
CA LYS A 44 -6.75 -5.70 6.25
C LYS A 44 -7.80 -4.64 5.88
N ALA A 45 -7.40 -3.38 5.73
CA ALA A 45 -8.30 -2.30 5.35
C ALA A 45 -8.80 -2.46 3.92
N ALA A 46 -7.91 -2.82 3.00
CA ALA A 46 -8.25 -3.03 1.60
C ALA A 46 -9.22 -4.20 1.42
N LYS A 47 -9.09 -5.28 2.18
CA LYS A 47 -10.06 -6.39 2.17
C LYS A 47 -11.45 -5.97 2.65
N GLN A 48 -11.53 -5.02 3.60
CA GLN A 48 -12.82 -4.51 4.09
C GLN A 48 -13.48 -3.55 3.10
N VAL A 49 -12.70 -2.65 2.50
CA VAL A 49 -13.22 -1.64 1.56
C VAL A 49 -13.48 -2.24 0.17
N PHE A 50 -12.61 -3.15 -0.26
CA PHE A 50 -12.64 -3.74 -1.60
C PHE A 50 -12.55 -5.28 -1.53
N PRO A 51 -13.60 -5.97 -1.06
CA PRO A 51 -13.58 -7.42 -0.84
C PRO A 51 -13.38 -8.23 -2.12
N ASN A 52 -13.75 -7.69 -3.28
CA ASN A 52 -13.69 -8.37 -4.58
C ASN A 52 -12.58 -7.84 -5.51
N VAL A 53 -11.64 -7.05 -4.97
CA VAL A 53 -10.59 -6.42 -5.76
C VAL A 53 -9.23 -7.04 -5.41
N PRO A 54 -8.47 -7.55 -6.39
CA PRO A 54 -7.13 -8.06 -6.15
C PRO A 54 -6.19 -6.95 -5.68
N GLN A 55 -5.29 -7.29 -4.76
CA GLN A 55 -4.38 -6.37 -4.08
C GLN A 55 -2.94 -6.81 -4.29
N SER A 56 -2.07 -5.84 -4.61
CA SER A 56 -0.64 -6.06 -4.79
C SER A 56 0.13 -5.04 -3.94
N VAL A 57 1.12 -5.50 -3.18
CA VAL A 57 2.01 -4.62 -2.40
C VAL A 57 3.25 -4.40 -3.26
N VAL A 58 3.59 -3.13 -3.51
CA VAL A 58 4.85 -2.81 -4.20
C VAL A 58 5.98 -3.05 -3.21
N LYS A 59 6.70 -4.15 -3.39
CA LYS A 59 8.03 -4.31 -2.83
C LYS A 59 8.96 -3.68 -3.86
N GLU A 60 9.67 -2.61 -3.51
CA GLU A 60 10.87 -2.26 -4.26
C GLU A 60 11.82 -3.45 -4.12
N GLU A 61 11.79 -4.38 -5.06
CA GLU A 61 12.95 -5.23 -5.33
C GLU A 61 14.00 -4.27 -5.89
N GLY A 62 14.92 -3.86 -5.00
CA GLY A 62 16.09 -3.10 -5.37
C GLY A 62 16.81 -3.82 -6.51
N GLN A 63 16.87 -3.13 -7.64
CA GLN A 63 17.67 -3.47 -8.80
C GLN A 63 19.11 -2.96 -8.60
#